data_AF-A0A916UFI7-F1
#
_entry.id   AF-A0A916UFI7-F1
#
_cell.length_a   1.000
_cell.length_b   1.000
_cell.length_c   1.000
_cell.angle_alpha   90.00
_cell.angle_beta   90.00
_cell.angle_gamma   90.00
#
_symmetry.space_group_name_H-M   'P 1'
#
loop_
_entity.id
_entity.type
_entity.pdbx_description
1 polymer ?
#
loop_
_entity_poly.entity_id
_entity_poly.type
_entity_poly.pdbx_seq_one_letter_code
_entity_poly.pdbx_strand_id
1 'polypeptide(L)'
;MPRKSDDRKRKLANGKQPPPQRGWLQRHWGAAAVTAVVLLFIGFWYWPQDVTASANTSQAKATNNSFLKTPDRLDGQAAVVPMLSEREQRLQELGKQLELADHSLCSYKNTTKYPNNSRSIKEHPDQVYPNQPVLENNAMRKQGGGSDATIQIQTSQSRVYLAAGESAAFSIHAVDSQGQAKPLFVTRAVARGITFQGSRETPQIVLPFADDGNNGDAAAGDGVSSGVLSPALTGFANFNGTIRTEVQYNVGDRSGVVLFDVIYSPETPAVWSGSIREAVENGSLNFYMKAQVTTPGRYVVTGRVDDAKGRPFALVNFNDLLPQGGSEVRLTVYGKLLRDEQPVLPLTLRDVDGYLLKENTDPDRALMPRIAGTAYVSKSYPLKVFSEAEWQSEERSRYLNEFGKDVERAKAALVAFNPEQAQRAFPQSECSKELAAKAAAQ
;
A
#
# COMPACT_ATOMS: atom_id res chain seq x y z
N MET A 1 -21.01 -32.92 -59.31
CA MET A 1 -22.46 -32.80 -59.60
C MET A 1 -22.95 -34.14 -60.16
N PRO A 2 -24.23 -34.54 -60.08
CA PRO A 2 -25.30 -34.28 -59.09
C PRO A 2 -25.73 -35.65 -58.43
N ARG A 3 -26.86 -35.91 -57.73
CA ARG A 3 -27.87 -35.12 -56.98
C ARG A 3 -28.41 -35.99 -55.81
N LYS A 4 -29.15 -35.36 -54.88
CA LYS A 4 -29.93 -35.92 -53.77
C LYS A 4 -31.24 -36.64 -54.17
N SER A 5 -31.70 -37.58 -53.32
CA SER A 5 -33.02 -37.59 -52.62
C SER A 5 -33.16 -38.92 -51.84
N ASP A 6 -33.27 -38.96 -50.51
CA ASP A 6 -34.46 -38.69 -49.67
C ASP A 6 -35.71 -39.53 -50.05
N ASP A 7 -36.08 -40.53 -49.25
CA ASP A 7 -37.13 -40.41 -48.21
C ASP A 7 -37.18 -41.66 -47.28
N ARG A 8 -37.57 -41.52 -46.01
CA ARG A 8 -37.79 -42.63 -45.05
C ARG A 8 -39.01 -42.39 -44.16
N LYS A 9 -40.05 -43.20 -44.33
CA LYS A 9 -41.26 -43.34 -43.49
C LYS A 9 -41.75 -44.79 -43.58
N ARG A 10 -42.41 -45.43 -42.58
CA ARG A 10 -42.58 -45.21 -41.12
C ARG A 10 -43.38 -46.43 -40.58
N LYS A 11 -43.17 -46.82 -39.30
CA LYS A 11 -43.96 -47.71 -38.39
C LYS A 11 -43.04 -48.79 -37.75
N LEU A 12 -42.86 -48.87 -36.42
CA LEU A 12 -43.78 -49.13 -35.29
C LEU A 12 -44.18 -50.62 -35.21
N ALA A 13 -44.19 -51.30 -34.05
CA ALA A 13 -44.29 -50.82 -32.66
C ALA A 13 -43.68 -51.77 -31.58
N ASN A 14 -44.00 -51.47 -30.32
CA ASN A 14 -43.78 -52.21 -29.05
C ASN A 14 -42.38 -52.10 -28.40
N GLY A 15 -42.23 -51.80 -27.11
CA GLY A 15 -43.20 -51.32 -26.11
C GLY A 15 -42.94 -51.85 -24.69
N LYS A 16 -42.80 -50.95 -23.70
CA LYS A 16 -43.01 -51.21 -22.26
C LYS A 16 -43.11 -49.89 -21.48
N GLN A 17 -44.16 -49.75 -20.67
CA GLN A 17 -44.41 -48.59 -19.80
C GLN A 17 -44.01 -48.92 -18.34
N PRO A 18 -43.64 -47.91 -17.53
CA PRO A 18 -43.71 -47.96 -16.07
C PRO A 18 -44.86 -47.08 -15.50
N PRO A 19 -45.53 -47.51 -14.42
CA PRO A 19 -46.36 -46.65 -13.56
C PRO A 19 -45.86 -46.65 -12.09
N PRO A 20 -46.45 -45.84 -11.18
CA PRO A 20 -46.97 -44.47 -11.36
C PRO A 20 -46.47 -43.48 -10.28
N GLN A 21 -46.78 -42.20 -10.46
CA GLN A 21 -46.57 -41.15 -9.45
C GLN A 21 -47.67 -41.11 -8.37
N ARG A 22 -47.28 -40.84 -7.11
CA ARG A 22 -48.03 -40.18 -6.01
C ARG A 22 -46.99 -39.81 -4.92
N GLY A 23 -47.05 -38.69 -4.22
CA GLY A 23 -47.99 -37.57 -4.28
C GLY A 23 -47.38 -36.28 -3.72
N TRP A 24 -48.12 -35.18 -3.88
CA TRP A 24 -47.77 -33.81 -3.48
C TRP A 24 -48.48 -33.45 -2.16
N LEU A 25 -47.90 -32.54 -1.36
CA LEU A 25 -48.22 -32.16 0.05
C LEU A 25 -47.71 -33.08 1.19
N GLN A 26 -46.59 -32.66 1.79
CA GLN A 26 -46.28 -32.59 3.24
C GLN A 26 -44.85 -32.00 3.34
N ARG A 27 -44.61 -30.67 3.34
CA ARG A 27 -44.95 -29.61 4.31
C ARG A 27 -44.35 -29.78 5.73
N HIS A 28 -43.06 -29.39 5.82
CA HIS A 28 -42.37 -28.83 7.00
C HIS A 28 -42.19 -29.74 8.23
N TRP A 29 -41.57 -29.19 9.28
CA TRP A 29 -41.06 -29.86 10.51
C TRP A 29 -39.76 -30.66 10.33
N GLY A 30 -38.62 -29.95 10.25
CA GLY A 30 -37.29 -30.58 10.23
C GLY A 30 -36.06 -29.66 10.25
N ALA A 31 -36.20 -28.36 10.58
CA ALA A 31 -35.10 -27.39 10.43
C ALA A 31 -35.13 -26.24 11.48
N ALA A 32 -35.43 -26.56 12.75
CA ALA A 32 -35.61 -25.54 13.80
C ALA A 32 -34.93 -25.86 15.16
N ALA A 33 -33.97 -26.80 15.20
CA ALA A 33 -33.42 -27.29 16.48
C ALA A 33 -31.89 -27.53 16.51
N VAL A 34 -31.12 -26.98 15.55
CA VAL A 34 -29.64 -27.14 15.52
C VAL A 34 -28.88 -25.80 15.47
N THR A 35 -29.54 -24.70 15.09
CA THR A 35 -28.95 -23.37 14.95
C THR A 35 -28.67 -22.61 16.26
N ALA A 36 -28.96 -23.20 17.42
CA ALA A 36 -28.89 -22.52 18.72
C ALA A 36 -27.65 -22.86 19.60
N VAL A 37 -26.79 -23.80 19.18
CA VAL A 37 -25.65 -24.27 20.01
C VAL A 37 -24.28 -23.97 19.41
N VAL A 38 -24.19 -23.67 18.10
CA VAL A 38 -22.90 -23.34 17.43
C VAL A 38 -22.49 -21.86 17.62
N LEU A 39 -23.42 -20.98 18.02
CA LEU A 39 -23.16 -19.54 18.20
C LEU A 39 -22.50 -19.16 19.54
N LEU A 40 -22.03 -20.13 20.33
CA LEU A 40 -21.34 -19.89 21.62
C LEU A 40 -19.85 -20.30 21.64
N PHE A 41 -19.25 -20.67 20.50
CA PHE A 41 -17.84 -21.12 20.44
C PHE A 41 -16.92 -20.36 19.47
N ILE A 42 -17.41 -19.29 18.80
CA ILE A 42 -16.61 -18.51 17.82
C ILE A 42 -16.07 -17.19 18.41
N GLY A 43 -16.50 -16.79 19.61
CA GLY A 43 -16.22 -15.48 20.21
C GLY A 43 -14.92 -15.32 21.01
N PHE A 44 -13.87 -16.13 20.79
CA PHE A 44 -12.69 -16.15 21.69
C PHE A 44 -11.30 -16.26 21.03
N TRP A 45 -11.17 -16.09 19.71
CA TRP A 45 -9.89 -16.31 18.98
C TRP A 45 -9.41 -15.16 18.08
N TYR A 46 -9.83 -13.92 18.38
CA TYR A 46 -9.23 -12.71 17.78
C TYR A 46 -8.87 -11.68 18.85
N TRP A 47 -7.70 -11.86 19.45
CA TRP A 47 -7.00 -10.84 20.25
C TRP A 47 -5.52 -10.82 19.85
N PRO A 48 -4.98 -9.70 19.31
CA PRO A 48 -3.54 -9.55 19.12
C PRO A 48 -2.88 -9.38 20.48
N GLN A 49 -2.00 -10.31 20.86
CA GLN A 49 -1.22 -10.14 22.09
C GLN A 49 -0.15 -9.06 21.94
N ASP A 50 0.03 -8.35 23.05
CA ASP A 50 0.91 -7.21 23.31
C ASP A 50 2.25 -7.19 22.56
N VAL A 51 2.45 -6.16 21.73
CA VAL A 51 3.79 -5.74 21.30
C VAL A 51 4.48 -5.02 22.46
N THR A 52 5.17 -5.77 23.31
CA THR A 52 6.09 -5.21 24.30
C THR A 52 7.30 -4.61 23.58
N ALA A 53 7.36 -3.27 23.51
CA ALA A 53 8.51 -2.56 22.96
C ALA A 53 9.73 -2.67 23.89
N SER A 54 10.57 -3.69 23.68
CA SER A 54 11.88 -3.79 24.32
C SER A 54 12.85 -2.77 23.75
N ALA A 55 13.05 -1.67 24.47
CA ALA A 55 14.06 -0.67 24.15
C ALA A 55 15.48 -1.21 24.41
N ASN A 56 16.06 -1.88 23.40
CA ASN A 56 17.47 -2.25 23.41
C ASN A 56 18.33 -1.01 23.14
N THR A 57 18.83 -0.38 24.21
CA THR A 57 19.87 0.66 24.14
C THR A 57 21.19 0.07 23.67
N SER A 58 21.47 0.22 22.37
CA SER A 58 22.78 -0.06 21.79
C SER A 58 23.83 0.91 22.33
N GLN A 59 24.74 0.42 23.16
CA GLN A 59 25.89 1.17 23.67
C GLN A 59 26.88 1.51 22.54
N ALA A 60 26.76 2.70 21.97
CA ALA A 60 27.80 3.26 21.09
C ALA A 60 28.95 3.83 21.94
N LYS A 61 30.03 3.06 22.07
CA LYS A 61 31.31 3.57 22.59
C LYS A 61 31.88 4.60 21.61
N ALA A 62 31.88 5.87 22.00
CA ALA A 62 32.59 6.94 21.28
C ALA A 62 33.61 7.59 22.23
N THR A 63 34.81 7.05 22.27
CA THR A 63 35.97 7.70 22.88
C THR A 63 36.47 8.82 21.98
N ASN A 64 36.61 10.04 22.50
CA ASN A 64 37.56 11.01 21.98
C ASN A 64 38.08 11.91 23.11
N ASN A 65 39.32 11.67 23.52
CA ASN A 65 40.06 12.56 24.41
C ASN A 65 40.54 13.79 23.63
N SER A 66 40.06 14.98 24.00
CA SER A 66 40.75 16.23 23.67
C SER A 66 40.65 17.24 24.81
N PHE A 67 41.81 17.64 25.31
CA PHE A 67 42.07 18.94 25.92
C PHE A 67 41.42 19.29 27.28
N LEU A 68 42.17 18.97 28.34
CA LEU A 68 42.27 19.81 29.54
C LEU A 68 42.63 21.25 29.14
N LYS A 69 41.64 22.14 29.14
CA LYS A 69 41.82 23.59 29.27
C LYS A 69 40.79 24.09 30.28
N THR A 70 41.25 24.38 31.49
CA THR A 70 40.53 25.20 32.46
C THR A 70 40.52 26.65 31.98
N PRO A 71 39.36 27.26 31.67
CA PRO A 71 39.18 28.68 31.87
C PRO A 71 38.91 28.94 33.36
N ASP A 72 39.14 30.18 33.77
CA ASP A 72 39.02 30.59 35.17
C ASP A 72 37.60 30.45 35.74
N ARG A 73 37.59 30.38 37.07
CA ARG A 73 36.40 30.38 37.91
C ARG A 73 35.70 31.74 37.81
N LEU A 74 34.62 31.81 37.03
CA LEU A 74 33.60 32.85 37.15
C LEU A 74 32.30 32.24 37.67
N ASP A 75 31.99 32.63 38.91
CA ASP A 75 30.73 32.52 39.66
C ASP A 75 29.72 31.44 39.24
N GLY A 76 29.67 30.40 40.06
CA GLY A 76 28.66 29.36 39.96
C GLY A 76 27.26 29.87 40.30
N GLN A 77 26.46 30.14 39.28
CA GLN A 77 25.01 29.96 39.35
C GLN A 77 24.67 28.65 38.65
N ALA A 78 24.65 27.56 39.42
CA ALA A 78 23.90 26.38 39.01
C ALA A 78 22.44 26.82 38.82
N ALA A 79 21.90 26.63 37.62
CA ALA A 79 20.50 26.98 37.34
C ALA A 79 19.59 26.10 38.22
N VAL A 80 19.12 26.67 39.33
CA VAL A 80 18.14 26.04 40.21
C VAL A 80 16.84 25.96 39.44
N VAL A 81 16.57 24.81 38.82
CA VAL A 81 15.23 24.49 38.34
C VAL A 81 14.32 24.47 39.58
N PRO A 82 13.35 25.38 39.72
CA PRO A 82 12.51 25.39 40.90
C PRO A 82 11.70 24.10 40.94
N MET A 83 11.84 23.33 42.02
CA MET A 83 10.96 22.19 42.24
C MET A 83 9.55 22.73 42.49
N LEU A 84 8.66 22.49 41.51
CA LEU A 84 7.23 22.75 41.63
C LEU A 84 6.68 22.03 42.86
N SER A 85 5.72 22.63 43.55
CA SER A 85 5.03 21.97 44.65
C SER A 85 4.32 20.69 44.15
N GLU A 86 4.14 19.71 45.03
CA GLU A 86 3.46 18.44 44.68
C GLU A 86 2.06 18.67 44.09
N ARG A 87 1.37 19.73 44.54
CA ARG A 87 0.09 20.18 43.98
C ARG A 87 0.21 20.65 42.53
N GLU A 88 1.21 21.47 42.21
CA GLU A 88 1.45 21.95 40.85
C GLU A 88 1.87 20.82 39.91
N GLN A 89 2.73 19.91 40.37
CA GLN A 89 3.11 18.70 39.62
C GLN A 89 1.87 17.85 39.29
N ARG A 90 0.98 17.64 40.28
CA ARG A 90 -0.26 16.87 40.09
C ARG A 90 -1.26 17.57 39.16
N LEU A 91 -1.34 18.91 39.19
CA LEU A 91 -2.15 19.69 38.23
C LEU A 91 -1.62 19.52 36.80
N GLN A 92 -0.30 19.63 36.61
CA GLN A 92 0.33 19.46 35.29
C GLN A 92 0.11 18.05 34.74
N GLU A 93 0.23 17.03 35.58
CA GLU A 93 -0.01 15.64 35.17
C GLU A 93 -1.47 15.39 34.76
N LEU A 94 -2.45 15.87 35.54
CA LEU A 94 -3.87 15.77 35.17
C LEU A 94 -4.20 16.57 33.89
N GLY A 95 -3.55 17.72 33.70
CA GLY A 95 -3.64 18.50 32.46
C GLY A 95 -3.12 17.74 31.24
N LYS A 96 -1.94 17.13 31.34
CA LYS A 96 -1.35 16.28 30.29
C LYS A 96 -2.21 15.05 29.98
N GLN A 97 -2.78 14.39 30.99
CA GLN A 97 -3.66 13.25 30.80
C GLN A 97 -4.92 13.63 30.01
N LEU A 98 -5.51 14.80 30.30
CA LEU A 98 -6.61 15.34 29.51
C LEU A 98 -6.20 15.69 28.07
N GLU A 99 -5.04 16.33 27.89
CA GLU A 99 -4.51 16.66 26.56
C GLU A 99 -4.24 15.41 25.70
N LEU A 100 -3.71 14.34 26.29
CA LEU A 100 -3.51 13.05 25.61
C LEU A 100 -4.82 12.34 25.24
N ALA A 101 -5.83 12.41 26.11
CA ALA A 101 -7.17 11.88 25.83
C ALA A 101 -7.85 12.67 24.70
N ASP A 102 -7.79 14.00 24.76
CA ASP A 102 -8.33 14.90 23.73
C ASP A 102 -7.62 14.70 22.37
N HIS A 103 -6.29 14.58 22.38
CA HIS A 103 -5.50 14.26 21.19
C HIS A 103 -5.93 12.91 20.58
N SER A 104 -6.12 11.88 21.39
CA SER A 104 -6.53 10.55 20.93
C SER A 104 -7.92 10.59 20.26
N LEU A 105 -8.89 11.25 20.89
CA LEU A 105 -10.23 11.43 20.33
C LEU A 105 -10.19 12.27 19.04
N CYS A 106 -9.49 13.39 19.04
CA CYS A 106 -9.37 14.29 17.89
C CYS A 106 -8.70 13.61 16.69
N SER A 107 -7.56 12.95 16.94
CA SER A 107 -6.81 12.20 15.92
C SER A 107 -7.65 11.07 15.35
N TYR A 108 -8.32 10.27 16.19
CA TYR A 108 -9.21 9.21 15.71
C TYR A 108 -10.37 9.76 14.88
N LYS A 109 -11.04 10.83 15.33
CA LYS A 109 -12.14 11.46 14.58
C LYS A 109 -11.68 11.93 13.20
N ASN A 110 -10.56 12.64 13.13
CA ASN A 110 -10.02 13.20 11.89
C ASN A 110 -9.50 12.11 10.93
N THR A 111 -8.81 11.09 11.45
CA THR A 111 -8.28 9.98 10.62
C THR A 111 -9.37 9.02 10.15
N THR A 112 -10.55 8.97 10.79
CA THR A 112 -11.66 8.08 10.39
C THR A 112 -12.83 8.77 9.68
N LYS A 113 -12.72 10.06 9.33
CA LYS A 113 -13.79 10.80 8.64
C LYS A 113 -14.07 10.33 7.20
N TYR A 114 -13.13 9.59 6.60
CA TYR A 114 -13.27 8.89 5.31
C TYR A 114 -13.10 7.38 5.52
N PRO A 115 -13.70 6.52 4.68
CA PRO A 115 -13.50 5.07 4.77
C PRO A 115 -12.07 4.67 4.39
N ASN A 116 -11.61 3.52 4.87
CA ASN A 116 -10.26 2.99 4.60
C ASN A 116 -9.98 2.78 3.10
N ASN A 117 -11.01 2.66 2.27
CA ASN A 117 -10.89 2.43 0.83
C ASN A 117 -10.93 3.72 -0.02
N SER A 118 -10.96 4.90 0.62
CA SER A 118 -10.93 6.21 -0.04
C SER A 118 -10.22 7.23 0.86
N ARG A 119 -8.92 7.45 0.65
CA ARG A 119 -8.05 8.29 1.50
C ARG A 119 -7.54 9.51 0.76
N SER A 120 -7.19 10.58 1.49
CA SER A 120 -6.41 11.67 0.88
C SER A 120 -5.04 11.14 0.50
N ILE A 121 -4.57 11.39 -0.73
CA ILE A 121 -3.25 10.91 -1.18
C ILE A 121 -2.10 11.49 -0.36
N LYS A 122 -2.33 12.62 0.33
CA LYS A 122 -1.37 13.26 1.24
C LYS A 122 -0.97 12.36 2.41
N GLU A 123 -1.82 11.39 2.77
CA GLU A 123 -1.56 10.37 3.79
C GLU A 123 -0.66 9.23 3.26
N HIS A 124 -0.42 9.18 1.94
CA HIS A 124 0.28 8.10 1.25
C HIS A 124 1.25 8.65 0.16
N PRO A 125 2.24 9.49 0.55
CA PRO A 125 3.15 10.14 -0.41
C PRO A 125 4.00 9.15 -1.22
N ASP A 126 4.29 7.98 -0.63
CA ASP A 126 4.96 6.83 -1.25
C ASP A 126 4.14 6.19 -2.39
N GLN A 127 2.81 6.31 -2.35
CA GLN A 127 1.90 5.66 -3.31
C GLN A 127 1.41 6.59 -4.43
N VAL A 128 1.91 7.83 -4.51
CA VAL A 128 1.50 8.82 -5.53
C VAL A 128 1.89 8.36 -6.94
N TYR A 129 3.09 7.78 -7.08
CA TYR A 129 3.69 7.40 -8.37
C TYR A 129 4.27 5.98 -8.34
N PRO A 130 3.43 4.92 -8.21
CA PRO A 130 3.88 3.54 -8.03
C PRO A 130 4.66 2.96 -9.24
N ASN A 131 4.51 3.60 -10.41
CA ASN A 131 5.11 3.21 -11.68
C ASN A 131 6.33 4.08 -12.06
N GLN A 132 6.76 5.01 -11.20
CA GLN A 132 8.05 5.69 -11.40
C GLN A 132 9.20 4.74 -11.02
N PRO A 133 10.36 4.82 -11.71
CA PRO A 133 11.53 4.04 -11.33
C PRO A 133 11.99 4.35 -9.90
N VAL A 134 12.37 3.30 -9.17
CA VAL A 134 13.08 3.44 -7.90
C VAL A 134 14.48 3.95 -8.21
N LEU A 135 14.84 5.11 -7.66
CA LEU A 135 16.16 5.69 -7.78
C LEU A 135 16.91 5.57 -6.45
N GLU A 136 18.09 4.96 -6.48
CA GLU A 136 18.98 4.88 -5.33
C GLU A 136 20.31 5.57 -5.62
N ASN A 137 20.91 6.17 -4.59
CA ASN A 137 22.25 6.74 -4.66
C ASN A 137 23.04 6.32 -3.42
N ASN A 138 23.97 5.39 -3.58
CA ASN A 138 24.66 4.70 -2.49
C ASN A 138 26.17 4.71 -2.70
N ALA A 139 26.94 4.73 -1.61
CA ALA A 139 28.40 4.52 -1.69
C ALA A 139 28.74 3.18 -2.36
N MET A 140 29.75 3.18 -3.23
CA MET A 140 30.13 2.01 -4.02
C MET A 140 30.41 0.79 -3.13
N ARG A 141 29.60 -0.27 -3.27
CA ARG A 141 29.82 -1.53 -2.56
C ARG A 141 30.92 -2.33 -3.24
N LYS A 142 31.99 -2.64 -2.49
CA LYS A 142 33.17 -3.35 -3.01
C LYS A 142 32.89 -4.83 -3.22
N GLN A 143 33.47 -5.42 -4.26
CA GLN A 143 33.49 -6.86 -4.43
C GLN A 143 34.29 -7.49 -3.26
N GLY A 144 33.68 -8.43 -2.53
CA GLY A 144 34.23 -8.99 -1.28
C GLY A 144 33.77 -8.31 0.01
N GLY A 145 33.03 -7.19 -0.06
CA GLY A 145 32.39 -6.54 1.08
C GLY A 145 32.99 -5.18 1.47
N GLY A 146 32.24 -4.43 2.28
CA GLY A 146 32.53 -3.03 2.60
C GLY A 146 32.12 -2.06 1.48
N SER A 147 32.40 -0.77 1.70
CA SER A 147 32.05 0.32 0.79
C SER A 147 33.24 1.25 0.50
N ASP A 148 33.12 2.02 -0.57
CA ASP A 148 33.96 3.16 -0.91
C ASP A 148 33.06 4.41 -1.00
N ALA A 149 33.20 5.34 -0.06
CA ALA A 149 32.39 6.56 -0.04
C ALA A 149 32.84 7.61 -1.08
N THR A 150 34.02 7.45 -1.69
CA THR A 150 34.55 8.40 -2.69
C THR A 150 33.90 8.24 -4.06
N ILE A 151 33.22 7.11 -4.30
CA ILE A 151 32.38 6.85 -5.47
C ILE A 151 30.95 6.62 -4.98
N GLN A 152 30.01 7.39 -5.50
CA GLN A 152 28.59 7.13 -5.35
C GLN A 152 28.08 6.43 -6.60
N ILE A 153 27.22 5.44 -6.40
CA ILE A 153 26.61 4.64 -7.45
C ILE A 153 25.13 5.00 -7.45
N GLN A 154 24.73 5.65 -8.54
CA GLN A 154 23.35 5.97 -8.85
C GLN A 154 22.77 4.78 -9.61
N THR A 155 21.61 4.30 -9.18
CA THR A 155 20.91 3.21 -9.88
C THR A 155 19.44 3.52 -10.07
N SER A 156 18.89 2.96 -11.14
CA SER A 156 17.46 3.02 -11.45
C SER A 156 16.90 1.62 -11.61
N GLN A 157 15.73 1.36 -11.03
CA GLN A 157 14.96 0.14 -11.23
C GLN A 157 13.52 0.50 -11.59
N SER A 158 13.13 0.25 -12.85
CA SER A 158 11.81 0.62 -13.37
C SER A 158 10.61 -0.06 -12.68
N ARG A 159 10.79 -1.26 -12.11
CA ARG A 159 9.73 -2.05 -11.45
C ARG A 159 10.30 -2.94 -10.36
N VAL A 160 9.65 -2.98 -9.18
CA VAL A 160 9.94 -3.97 -8.12
C VAL A 160 9.08 -5.23 -8.26
N TYR A 161 7.82 -5.08 -8.68
CA TYR A 161 6.90 -6.18 -8.96
C TYR A 161 6.67 -6.32 -10.46
N LEU A 162 6.75 -7.55 -10.97
CA LEU A 162 6.55 -7.90 -12.38
C LEU A 162 5.41 -8.91 -12.54
N ALA A 163 4.38 -8.53 -13.31
CA ALA A 163 3.31 -9.42 -13.74
C ALA A 163 3.74 -10.25 -14.97
N ALA A 164 2.91 -11.23 -15.33
CA ALA A 164 3.11 -12.04 -16.52
C ALA A 164 3.28 -11.16 -17.79
N GLY A 165 4.35 -11.41 -18.55
CA GLY A 165 4.66 -10.66 -19.78
C GLY A 165 5.34 -9.30 -19.58
N GLU A 166 5.55 -8.84 -18.34
CA GLU A 166 6.26 -7.58 -18.08
C GLU A 166 7.79 -7.73 -18.03
N SER A 167 8.48 -6.60 -18.18
CA SER A 167 9.95 -6.50 -18.10
C SER A 167 10.37 -5.39 -17.14
N ALA A 168 11.56 -5.53 -16.54
CA ALA A 168 12.23 -4.48 -15.78
C ALA A 168 13.49 -4.01 -16.51
N ALA A 169 13.57 -2.71 -16.81
CA ALA A 169 14.82 -2.03 -17.08
C ALA A 169 15.52 -1.67 -15.75
N PHE A 170 16.84 -1.80 -15.75
CA PHE A 170 17.75 -1.36 -14.69
C PHE A 170 18.83 -0.47 -15.31
N SER A 171 19.36 0.49 -14.55
CA SER A 171 20.56 1.23 -14.96
C SER A 171 21.50 1.51 -13.79
N ILE A 172 22.78 1.73 -14.10
CA ILE A 172 23.84 2.10 -13.16
C ILE A 172 24.72 3.21 -13.73
N HIS A 173 25.12 4.15 -12.86
CA HIS A 173 26.00 5.26 -13.16
C HIS A 173 26.90 5.53 -11.95
N ALA A 174 28.15 5.92 -12.17
CA ALA A 174 29.10 6.25 -11.11
C ALA A 174 29.44 7.74 -11.11
N VAL A 175 29.40 8.37 -9.94
CA VAL A 175 29.86 9.75 -9.71
C VAL A 175 30.84 9.82 -8.55
N ASP A 176 31.67 10.87 -8.49
CA ASP A 176 32.45 11.17 -7.29
C ASP A 176 31.67 12.02 -6.26
N SER A 177 32.35 12.37 -5.17
CA SER A 177 31.86 13.29 -4.13
C SER A 177 31.51 14.70 -4.62
N GLN A 178 31.91 15.08 -5.84
CA GLN A 178 31.60 16.36 -6.50
C GLN A 178 30.47 16.21 -7.52
N GLY A 179 29.85 15.02 -7.60
CA GLY A 179 28.80 14.70 -8.57
C GLY A 179 29.30 14.56 -10.01
N GLN A 180 30.61 14.48 -10.24
CA GLN A 180 31.18 14.33 -11.58
C GLN A 180 31.18 12.85 -11.97
N ALA A 181 30.68 12.56 -13.18
CA ALA A 181 30.65 11.21 -13.74
C ALA A 181 32.04 10.54 -13.73
N LYS A 182 32.06 9.23 -13.51
CA LYS A 182 33.25 8.38 -13.59
C LYS A 182 32.99 7.25 -14.58
N PRO A 183 33.97 6.93 -15.46
CA PRO A 183 33.86 5.77 -16.33
C PRO A 183 33.59 4.49 -15.53
N LEU A 184 32.43 3.90 -15.77
CA LEU A 184 32.01 2.62 -15.22
C LEU A 184 31.97 1.60 -16.35
N PHE A 185 32.52 0.41 -16.12
CA PHE A 185 32.48 -0.69 -17.07
C PHE A 185 31.88 -1.92 -16.42
N VAL A 186 30.74 -2.39 -16.94
CA VAL A 186 30.14 -3.67 -16.50
C VAL A 186 31.02 -4.82 -16.98
N THR A 187 31.48 -5.64 -16.04
CA THR A 187 32.27 -6.85 -16.33
C THR A 187 31.40 -8.09 -16.41
N ARG A 188 30.28 -8.12 -15.68
CA ARG A 188 29.32 -9.22 -15.69
C ARG A 188 27.96 -8.79 -15.12
N ALA A 189 26.87 -9.07 -15.83
CA ALA A 189 25.51 -8.96 -15.29
C ALA A 189 24.77 -10.30 -15.43
N VAL A 190 24.18 -10.79 -14.33
CA VAL A 190 23.54 -12.10 -14.26
C VAL A 190 22.25 -12.03 -13.45
N ALA A 191 21.12 -12.41 -14.05
CA ALA A 191 19.88 -12.66 -13.34
C ALA A 191 19.75 -14.14 -12.95
N ARG A 192 19.38 -14.40 -11.70
CA ARG A 192 19.14 -15.74 -11.13
C ARG A 192 17.87 -15.75 -10.28
N GLY A 193 17.13 -16.85 -10.28
CA GLY A 193 16.04 -17.03 -9.32
C GLY A 193 16.59 -17.18 -7.91
N ILE A 194 15.86 -16.70 -6.90
CA ILE A 194 16.16 -16.92 -5.49
C ILE A 194 15.17 -17.95 -4.95
N THR A 195 15.68 -19.03 -4.36
CA THR A 195 14.88 -20.00 -3.60
C THR A 195 15.28 -19.98 -2.14
N PHE A 196 14.36 -19.63 -1.25
CA PHE A 196 14.53 -19.91 0.17
C PHE A 196 14.53 -21.43 0.42
N GLN A 197 15.33 -21.90 1.38
CA GLN A 197 15.47 -23.32 1.75
C GLN A 197 16.05 -24.27 0.67
N GLY A 198 16.72 -23.73 -0.35
CA GLY A 198 17.78 -24.39 -1.14
C GLY A 198 17.62 -25.88 -1.49
N SER A 199 16.93 -26.19 -2.59
CA SER A 199 16.96 -27.53 -3.20
C SER A 199 16.68 -27.59 -4.70
N ARG A 200 16.41 -26.46 -5.37
CA ARG A 200 16.11 -26.42 -6.80
C ARG A 200 17.09 -25.51 -7.54
N GLU A 201 17.74 -26.05 -8.58
CA GLU A 201 18.46 -25.20 -9.53
C GLU A 201 17.47 -24.19 -10.15
N THR A 202 17.78 -22.91 -10.00
CA THR A 202 17.02 -21.84 -10.61
C THR A 202 17.62 -21.47 -11.97
N PRO A 203 16.81 -21.03 -12.94
CA PRO A 203 17.33 -20.48 -14.18
C PRO A 203 18.33 -19.36 -13.89
N GLN A 204 19.39 -19.30 -14.69
CA GLN A 204 20.38 -18.22 -14.68
C GLN A 204 20.56 -17.74 -16.11
N ILE A 205 20.51 -16.42 -16.30
CA ILE A 205 20.74 -15.77 -17.60
C ILE A 205 21.78 -14.66 -17.44
N VAL A 206 22.59 -14.47 -18.47
CA VAL A 206 23.42 -13.26 -18.61
C VAL A 206 22.52 -12.17 -19.16
N LEU A 207 22.58 -10.97 -18.59
CA LEU A 207 21.92 -9.78 -19.14
C LEU A 207 22.96 -8.91 -19.82
N PRO A 208 22.73 -8.41 -21.05
CA PRO A 208 23.55 -7.35 -21.61
C PRO A 208 23.31 -6.08 -20.79
N PHE A 209 24.40 -5.43 -20.38
CA PHE A 209 24.40 -4.07 -19.86
C PHE A 209 25.33 -3.24 -20.73
N ALA A 210 24.84 -2.12 -21.26
CA ALA A 210 25.59 -1.25 -22.16
C ALA A 210 25.14 0.20 -22.02
N ASP A 211 26.00 1.09 -22.51
CA ASP A 211 25.79 2.54 -22.69
C ASP A 211 25.85 2.76 -24.22
N ASP A 212 24.77 2.37 -24.91
CA ASP A 212 24.69 2.17 -26.36
C ASP A 212 23.36 2.60 -27.00
N GLY A 213 22.45 3.19 -26.22
CA GLY A 213 21.12 3.62 -26.63
C GLY A 213 20.11 2.47 -26.82
N ASN A 214 20.43 1.25 -26.42
CA ASN A 214 19.56 0.07 -26.55
C ASN A 214 19.19 -0.53 -25.18
N ASN A 215 18.28 -1.52 -25.18
CA ASN A 215 17.99 -2.36 -24.00
C ASN A 215 17.63 -1.59 -22.71
N GLY A 216 16.93 -0.46 -22.84
CA GLY A 216 16.51 0.37 -21.71
C GLY A 216 17.45 1.54 -21.40
N ASP A 217 18.58 1.63 -22.08
CA ASP A 217 19.39 2.85 -22.13
C ASP A 217 18.65 3.97 -22.88
N ALA A 218 18.83 5.21 -22.43
CA ALA A 218 18.18 6.40 -22.97
C ALA A 218 19.05 7.17 -23.97
N ALA A 219 20.37 7.16 -23.81
CA ALA A 219 21.29 7.92 -24.65
C ALA A 219 22.71 7.34 -24.67
N ALA A 220 23.15 6.85 -25.83
CA ALA A 220 24.47 6.24 -25.99
C ALA A 220 25.62 7.21 -25.67
N GLY A 221 26.55 6.75 -24.85
CA GLY A 221 27.77 7.45 -24.42
C GLY A 221 27.55 8.49 -23.31
N ASP A 222 26.46 8.40 -22.54
CA ASP A 222 26.18 9.34 -21.45
C ASP A 222 26.77 8.89 -20.09
N GLY A 223 27.32 7.67 -20.02
CA GLY A 223 27.90 7.05 -18.83
C GLY A 223 26.95 6.13 -18.06
N VAL A 224 25.70 5.97 -18.50
CA VAL A 224 24.66 5.17 -17.83
C VAL A 224 24.55 3.78 -18.45
N SER A 225 25.21 2.79 -17.85
CA SER A 225 25.08 1.40 -18.29
C SER A 225 23.71 0.82 -17.90
N SER A 226 22.91 0.42 -18.89
CA SER A 226 21.54 -0.06 -18.70
C SER A 226 21.30 -1.45 -19.28
N GLY A 227 20.31 -2.18 -18.76
CA GLY A 227 19.93 -3.51 -19.23
C GLY A 227 18.51 -3.89 -18.83
N VAL A 228 17.90 -4.83 -19.57
CA VAL A 228 16.50 -5.26 -19.38
C VAL A 228 16.39 -6.74 -19.05
N LEU A 229 15.64 -7.04 -17.99
CA LEU A 229 15.15 -8.36 -17.63
C LEU A 229 13.72 -8.55 -18.14
N SER A 230 13.50 -9.55 -19.00
CA SER A 230 12.20 -9.93 -19.56
C SER A 230 11.86 -11.39 -19.21
N PRO A 231 11.34 -11.69 -18.01
CA PRO A 231 11.22 -13.07 -17.51
C PRO A 231 10.48 -14.01 -18.48
N ALA A 232 9.37 -13.54 -19.07
CA ALA A 232 8.55 -14.30 -20.02
C ALA A 232 9.27 -14.71 -21.32
N LEU A 233 10.38 -14.07 -21.68
CA LEU A 233 11.17 -14.37 -22.88
C LEU A 233 12.44 -15.18 -22.57
N THR A 234 12.58 -15.67 -21.34
CA THR A 234 13.80 -16.33 -20.84
C THR A 234 13.47 -17.62 -20.09
N GLY A 235 14.48 -18.28 -19.51
CA GLY A 235 14.27 -19.43 -18.61
C GLY A 235 13.37 -19.14 -17.40
N PHE A 236 13.09 -17.88 -17.09
CA PHE A 236 12.19 -17.48 -16.00
C PHE A 236 10.69 -17.51 -16.35
N ALA A 237 10.27 -17.86 -17.57
CA ALA A 237 8.86 -17.71 -17.97
C ALA A 237 7.84 -18.37 -17.03
N ASN A 238 8.21 -19.46 -16.36
CA ASN A 238 7.38 -20.17 -15.36
C ASN A 238 7.92 -20.04 -13.91
N PHE A 239 8.92 -19.19 -13.67
CA PHE A 239 9.44 -18.94 -12.33
C PHE A 239 8.48 -18.04 -11.56
N ASN A 240 8.26 -18.33 -10.27
CA ASN A 240 7.41 -17.53 -9.39
C ASN A 240 8.19 -17.28 -8.10
N GLY A 241 8.46 -16.01 -7.77
CA GLY A 241 9.38 -15.63 -6.70
C GLY A 241 10.31 -14.47 -7.07
N THR A 242 11.31 -14.24 -6.23
CA THR A 242 12.30 -13.16 -6.45
C THR A 242 13.37 -13.57 -7.47
N ILE A 243 13.55 -12.76 -8.52
CA ILE A 243 14.68 -12.84 -9.44
C ILE A 243 15.68 -11.76 -9.05
N ARG A 244 16.91 -12.16 -8.73
CA ARG A 244 18.02 -11.25 -8.41
C ARG A 244 18.94 -11.08 -9.59
N THR A 245 19.08 -9.84 -10.08
CA THR A 245 20.11 -9.42 -11.02
C THR A 245 21.32 -8.91 -10.25
N GLU A 246 22.45 -9.58 -10.39
CA GLU A 246 23.74 -9.15 -9.86
C GLU A 246 24.57 -8.54 -10.99
N VAL A 247 24.99 -7.28 -10.82
CA VAL A 247 25.85 -6.56 -11.76
C VAL A 247 27.19 -6.26 -11.10
N GLN A 248 28.24 -6.86 -11.66
CA GLN A 248 29.63 -6.64 -11.30
C GLN A 248 30.25 -5.66 -12.31
N TYR A 249 30.97 -4.66 -11.81
CA TYR A 249 31.49 -3.56 -12.62
C TYR A 249 32.80 -3.03 -12.04
N ASN A 250 33.57 -2.30 -12.85
CA ASN A 250 34.76 -1.58 -12.43
C ASN A 250 34.57 -0.06 -12.59
N VAL A 251 35.12 0.71 -11.65
CA VAL A 251 35.26 2.18 -11.76
C VAL A 251 36.73 2.51 -11.51
N GLY A 252 37.47 2.75 -12.60
CA GLY A 252 38.93 2.78 -12.55
C GLY A 252 39.53 1.43 -12.13
N ASP A 253 40.32 1.45 -11.06
CA ASP A 253 41.00 0.29 -10.45
C ASP A 253 40.12 -0.49 -9.44
N ARG A 254 38.91 -0.01 -9.16
CA ARG A 254 38.05 -0.55 -8.10
C ARG A 254 36.92 -1.39 -8.68
N SER A 255 36.77 -2.62 -8.17
CA SER A 255 35.66 -3.53 -8.53
C SER A 255 34.50 -3.45 -7.54
N GLY A 256 33.29 -3.30 -8.07
CA GLY A 256 32.05 -3.14 -7.33
C GLY A 256 30.96 -4.12 -7.73
N VAL A 257 29.89 -4.17 -6.94
CA VAL A 257 28.74 -5.02 -7.20
C VAL A 257 27.44 -4.46 -6.65
N VAL A 258 26.46 -4.29 -7.53
CA VAL A 258 25.07 -3.94 -7.17
C VAL A 258 24.12 -5.11 -7.44
N LEU A 259 22.99 -5.11 -6.72
CA LEU A 259 21.95 -6.11 -6.79
C LEU A 259 20.62 -5.40 -7.08
N PHE A 260 19.86 -5.92 -8.03
CA PHE A 260 18.46 -5.54 -8.27
C PHE A 260 17.58 -6.77 -8.02
N ASP A 261 16.51 -6.62 -7.26
CA ASP A 261 15.55 -7.69 -6.98
C ASP A 261 14.19 -7.35 -7.57
N VAL A 262 13.62 -8.27 -8.34
CA VAL A 262 12.23 -8.18 -8.81
C VAL A 262 11.42 -9.36 -8.30
N ILE A 263 10.24 -9.10 -7.77
CA ILE A 263 9.27 -10.12 -7.38
C ILE A 263 8.40 -10.41 -8.60
N TYR A 264 8.58 -11.59 -9.20
CA TYR A 264 7.92 -11.98 -10.44
C TYR A 264 6.81 -13.00 -10.18
N SER A 265 5.62 -12.73 -10.73
CA SER A 265 4.47 -13.64 -10.74
C SER A 265 4.08 -13.97 -12.18
N PRO A 266 4.26 -15.23 -12.64
CA PRO A 266 3.94 -15.64 -14.01
C PRO A 266 2.45 -15.94 -14.20
N GLU A 267 1.70 -16.07 -13.10
CA GLU A 267 0.26 -16.31 -13.09
C GLU A 267 -0.51 -15.02 -13.37
N THR A 268 -1.57 -15.10 -14.18
CA THR A 268 -2.54 -14.02 -14.39
C THR A 268 -3.90 -14.45 -13.82
N PRO A 269 -4.22 -14.11 -12.56
CA PRO A 269 -5.41 -14.63 -11.87
C PRO A 269 -6.70 -13.90 -12.27
N ALA A 270 -6.57 -12.70 -12.86
CA ALA A 270 -7.66 -11.99 -13.51
C ALA A 270 -7.11 -11.01 -14.56
N VAL A 271 -7.93 -10.67 -15.55
CA VAL A 271 -7.64 -9.63 -16.55
C VAL A 271 -8.75 -8.59 -16.59
N TRP A 272 -8.40 -7.33 -16.85
CA TRP A 272 -9.39 -6.27 -17.07
C TRP A 272 -10.20 -6.54 -18.35
N SER A 273 -11.46 -6.10 -18.37
CA SER A 273 -12.40 -6.36 -19.45
C SER A 273 -13.39 -5.21 -19.63
N GLY A 274 -13.82 -4.98 -20.87
CA GLY A 274 -14.78 -3.93 -21.20
C GLY A 274 -14.30 -2.50 -20.91
N SER A 275 -15.23 -1.54 -21.01
CA SER A 275 -15.00 -0.14 -20.68
C SER A 275 -15.24 0.14 -19.20
N ILE A 276 -14.38 0.96 -18.58
CA ILE A 276 -14.65 1.56 -17.27
C ILE A 276 -15.88 2.46 -17.38
N ARG A 277 -16.76 2.40 -16.38
CA ARG A 277 -17.92 3.29 -16.24
C ARG A 277 -17.85 4.03 -14.90
N GLU A 278 -18.55 5.15 -14.81
CA GLU A 278 -18.72 5.90 -13.56
C GLU A 278 -20.18 6.07 -13.17
N ALA A 279 -20.43 6.30 -11.89
CA ALA A 279 -21.71 6.80 -11.36
C ALA A 279 -21.50 7.61 -10.08
N VAL A 280 -22.39 8.58 -9.81
CA VAL A 280 -22.49 9.22 -8.50
C VAL A 280 -23.62 8.57 -7.73
N GLU A 281 -23.29 7.91 -6.63
CA GLU A 281 -24.20 7.09 -5.84
C GLU A 281 -23.97 7.39 -4.36
N ASN A 282 -25.04 7.59 -3.58
CA ASN A 282 -24.97 7.94 -2.15
C ASN A 282 -24.02 9.13 -1.86
N GLY A 283 -23.97 10.10 -2.79
CA GLY A 283 -23.11 11.27 -2.70
C GLY A 283 -21.61 11.00 -2.83
N SER A 284 -21.19 9.86 -3.38
CA SER A 284 -19.78 9.53 -3.69
C SER A 284 -19.61 9.20 -5.17
N LEU A 285 -18.42 9.40 -5.74
CA LEU A 285 -18.11 9.02 -7.12
C LEU A 285 -17.55 7.59 -7.16
N ASN A 286 -18.17 6.71 -7.94
CA ASN A 286 -17.77 5.32 -8.09
C ASN A 286 -17.27 5.07 -9.52
N PHE A 287 -16.02 4.60 -9.64
CA PHE A 287 -15.50 3.99 -10.87
C PHE A 287 -15.72 2.48 -10.80
N TYR A 288 -16.26 1.92 -11.87
CA TYR A 288 -16.63 0.52 -11.98
C TYR A 288 -15.85 -0.12 -13.13
N MET A 289 -15.04 -1.11 -12.79
CA MET A 289 -14.08 -1.78 -13.68
C MET A 289 -14.42 -3.27 -13.73
N LYS A 290 -14.63 -3.83 -14.93
CA LYS A 290 -14.93 -5.28 -15.03
C LYS A 290 -13.65 -6.08 -15.12
N ALA A 291 -13.59 -7.20 -14.41
CA ALA A 291 -12.49 -8.14 -14.46
C ALA A 291 -13.02 -9.54 -14.82
N GLN A 292 -12.32 -10.23 -15.71
CA GLN A 292 -12.52 -11.67 -15.94
C GLN A 292 -11.57 -12.43 -15.01
N VAL A 293 -12.13 -12.99 -13.95
CA VAL A 293 -11.42 -13.71 -12.89
C VAL A 293 -11.27 -15.18 -13.29
N THR A 294 -10.04 -15.68 -13.30
CA THR A 294 -9.72 -17.09 -13.54
C THR A 294 -9.53 -17.84 -12.22
N THR A 295 -8.95 -17.20 -11.20
CA THR A 295 -8.72 -17.75 -9.87
C THR A 295 -9.55 -16.99 -8.81
N PRO A 296 -10.58 -17.58 -8.19
CA PRO A 296 -11.35 -16.91 -7.16
C PRO A 296 -10.50 -16.64 -5.90
N GLY A 297 -10.78 -15.54 -5.20
CA GLY A 297 -10.09 -15.19 -3.95
C GLY A 297 -10.18 -13.72 -3.59
N ARG A 298 -9.36 -13.27 -2.63
CA ARG A 298 -9.33 -11.88 -2.18
C ARG A 298 -8.47 -11.02 -3.11
N TYR A 299 -9.09 -10.09 -3.82
CA TYR A 299 -8.39 -9.15 -4.68
C TYR A 299 -8.18 -7.82 -3.98
N VAL A 300 -6.97 -7.29 -4.12
CA VAL A 300 -6.64 -5.91 -3.76
C VAL A 300 -6.42 -5.13 -5.05
N VAL A 301 -7.12 -4.01 -5.23
CA VAL A 301 -6.99 -3.13 -6.40
C VAL A 301 -6.88 -1.69 -5.94
N THR A 302 -5.79 -1.03 -6.29
CA THR A 302 -5.50 0.35 -5.90
C THR A 302 -5.44 1.24 -7.14
N GLY A 303 -6.05 2.41 -7.07
CA GLY A 303 -5.96 3.46 -8.10
C GLY A 303 -5.71 4.83 -7.48
N ARG A 304 -5.13 5.75 -8.26
CA ARG A 304 -4.88 7.13 -7.87
C ARG A 304 -5.84 8.03 -8.63
N VAL A 305 -6.33 9.08 -7.97
CA VAL A 305 -7.23 10.06 -8.60
C VAL A 305 -6.62 11.44 -8.53
N ASP A 306 -6.42 12.01 -9.72
CA ASP A 306 -5.96 13.37 -9.92
C ASP A 306 -7.13 14.30 -10.25
N ASP A 307 -6.94 15.60 -9.99
CA ASP A 307 -7.83 16.66 -10.48
C ASP A 307 -7.51 17.05 -11.94
N ALA A 308 -8.35 17.91 -12.55
CA ALA A 308 -8.20 18.38 -13.92
C ALA A 308 -6.91 19.18 -14.19
N LYS A 309 -6.14 19.52 -13.15
CA LYS A 309 -4.81 20.17 -13.24
C LYS A 309 -3.67 19.15 -13.10
N GLY A 310 -3.97 17.86 -13.06
CA GLY A 310 -2.99 16.78 -12.83
C GLY A 310 -2.49 16.70 -11.39
N ARG A 311 -3.21 17.29 -10.42
CA ARG A 311 -2.81 17.22 -9.01
C ARG A 311 -3.43 15.96 -8.38
N PRO A 312 -2.63 15.00 -7.90
CA PRO A 312 -3.16 13.87 -7.13
C PRO A 312 -3.83 14.38 -5.86
N PHE A 313 -5.01 13.85 -5.53
CA PHE A 313 -5.69 14.18 -4.28
C PHE A 313 -6.28 12.97 -3.53
N ALA A 314 -6.60 11.87 -4.21
CA ALA A 314 -7.17 10.68 -3.56
C ALA A 314 -6.46 9.37 -3.94
N LEU A 315 -6.37 8.47 -2.96
CA LEU A 315 -6.05 7.06 -3.13
C LEU A 315 -7.35 6.26 -2.93
N VAL A 316 -7.71 5.43 -3.91
CA VAL A 316 -8.90 4.57 -3.86
C VAL A 316 -8.50 3.11 -3.92
N ASN A 317 -9.17 2.27 -3.13
CA ASN A 317 -8.86 0.85 -2.99
C ASN A 317 -10.14 0.00 -3.08
N PHE A 318 -9.97 -1.26 -3.45
CA PHE A 318 -10.94 -2.34 -3.34
C PHE A 318 -10.21 -3.54 -2.72
N ASN A 319 -10.75 -4.09 -1.63
CA ASN A 319 -10.20 -5.28 -0.97
C ASN A 319 -11.34 -6.23 -0.60
N ASP A 320 -11.72 -7.11 -1.52
CA ASP A 320 -12.82 -8.06 -1.30
C ASP A 320 -12.65 -9.35 -2.10
N LEU A 321 -13.50 -10.34 -1.82
CA LEU A 321 -13.56 -11.61 -2.52
C LEU A 321 -14.21 -11.43 -3.90
N LEU A 322 -13.51 -11.88 -4.95
CA LEU A 322 -14.09 -12.02 -6.29
C LEU A 322 -14.31 -13.50 -6.63
N PRO A 323 -15.51 -13.88 -7.12
CA PRO A 323 -15.76 -15.21 -7.65
C PRO A 323 -15.09 -15.39 -9.02
N GLN A 324 -14.91 -16.66 -9.41
CA GLN A 324 -14.49 -17.00 -10.77
C GLN A 324 -15.55 -16.56 -11.78
N GLY A 325 -15.13 -15.99 -12.91
CA GLY A 325 -16.03 -15.45 -13.93
C GLY A 325 -15.91 -13.94 -14.09
N GLY A 326 -16.92 -13.33 -14.72
CA GLY A 326 -17.00 -11.88 -14.86
C GLY A 326 -17.42 -11.23 -13.54
N SER A 327 -16.56 -10.38 -12.99
CA SER A 327 -16.76 -9.62 -11.76
C SER A 327 -16.63 -8.12 -12.02
N GLU A 328 -17.14 -7.27 -11.11
CA GLU A 328 -16.99 -5.81 -11.18
C GLU A 328 -16.31 -5.29 -9.90
N VAL A 329 -15.19 -4.60 -10.09
CA VAL A 329 -14.43 -3.91 -9.05
C VAL A 329 -14.93 -2.48 -8.96
N ARG A 330 -15.29 -2.03 -7.75
CA ARG A 330 -15.74 -0.65 -7.48
C ARG A 330 -14.69 0.12 -6.69
N LEU A 331 -14.10 1.14 -7.33
CA LEU A 331 -13.22 2.11 -6.68
C LEU A 331 -14.03 3.38 -6.37
N THR A 332 -14.16 3.71 -5.10
CA THR A 332 -15.01 4.81 -4.61
C THR A 332 -14.17 6.00 -4.18
N VAL A 333 -14.39 7.18 -4.77
CA VAL A 333 -13.96 8.45 -4.18
C VAL A 333 -15.08 8.96 -3.28
N TYR A 334 -14.87 8.87 -1.97
CA TYR A 334 -15.88 9.18 -0.96
C TYR A 334 -16.30 10.65 -1.01
N GLY A 335 -17.60 10.89 -0.85
CA GLY A 335 -18.20 12.22 -0.96
C GLY A 335 -17.47 13.28 -0.15
N LYS A 336 -17.22 13.00 1.14
CA LYS A 336 -16.58 13.99 2.02
C LYS A 336 -15.16 14.32 1.60
N LEU A 337 -14.42 13.38 1.02
CA LEU A 337 -13.06 13.65 0.51
C LEU A 337 -13.10 14.63 -0.66
N LEU A 338 -14.10 14.53 -1.55
CA LEU A 338 -14.33 15.49 -2.64
C LEU A 338 -14.73 16.87 -2.12
N ARG A 339 -15.48 16.94 -1.02
CA ARG A 339 -15.89 18.20 -0.39
C ARG A 339 -14.75 18.89 0.38
N ASP A 340 -13.98 18.12 1.14
CA ASP A 340 -12.86 18.61 1.95
C ASP A 340 -11.66 19.05 1.07
N GLU A 341 -11.34 18.31 0.00
CA GLU A 341 -10.18 18.61 -0.88
C GLU A 341 -10.50 19.56 -2.06
N GLN A 342 -11.78 19.73 -2.40
CA GLN A 342 -12.28 20.60 -3.49
C GLN A 342 -11.49 20.49 -4.81
N PRO A 343 -11.32 19.27 -5.38
CA PRO A 343 -10.57 19.09 -6.61
C PRO A 343 -11.26 19.76 -7.81
N VAL A 344 -10.48 20.17 -8.81
CA VAL A 344 -11.01 20.66 -10.08
C VAL A 344 -11.47 19.47 -10.92
N LEU A 345 -12.71 19.50 -11.43
CA LEU A 345 -13.26 18.42 -12.27
C LEU A 345 -13.10 18.75 -13.78
N PRO A 346 -13.00 17.74 -14.68
CA PRO A 346 -13.11 16.30 -14.44
C PRO A 346 -11.91 15.71 -13.68
N LEU A 347 -12.12 14.54 -13.07
CA LEU A 347 -11.12 13.80 -12.32
C LEU A 347 -10.53 12.68 -13.18
N THR A 348 -9.25 12.36 -12.98
CA THR A 348 -8.57 11.30 -13.73
C THR A 348 -8.24 10.14 -12.81
N LEU A 349 -8.84 8.97 -13.06
CA LEU A 349 -8.38 7.70 -12.47
C LEU A 349 -7.16 7.22 -13.26
N ARG A 350 -6.03 7.00 -12.58
CA ARG A 350 -4.78 6.52 -13.17
C ARG A 350 -4.07 5.49 -12.30
N ASP A 351 -3.08 4.83 -12.91
CA ASP A 351 -2.17 3.87 -12.26
C ASP A 351 -2.95 2.87 -11.41
N VAL A 352 -3.78 2.08 -12.10
CA VAL A 352 -4.59 1.04 -11.47
C VAL A 352 -3.79 -0.26 -11.45
N ASP A 353 -3.40 -0.66 -10.24
CA ASP A 353 -2.69 -1.89 -9.95
C ASP A 353 -3.66 -2.86 -9.26
N GLY A 354 -3.63 -4.14 -9.63
CA GLY A 354 -4.50 -5.16 -9.03
C GLY A 354 -3.76 -6.47 -8.80
N TYR A 355 -4.11 -7.19 -7.73
CA TYR A 355 -3.56 -8.52 -7.47
C TYR A 355 -4.52 -9.40 -6.65
N LEU A 356 -4.42 -10.71 -6.84
CA LEU A 356 -4.95 -11.72 -5.94
C LEU A 356 -3.99 -11.85 -4.76
N LEU A 357 -4.46 -11.64 -3.54
CA LEU A 357 -3.70 -11.89 -2.31
C LEU A 357 -3.61 -13.40 -2.06
N LYS A 358 -2.40 -13.90 -1.82
CA LYS A 358 -2.10 -15.30 -1.47
C LYS A 358 -1.60 -15.35 -0.03
N GLU A 359 -2.46 -15.80 0.87
CA GLU A 359 -2.08 -15.98 2.27
C GLU A 359 -0.99 -17.06 2.41
N ASN A 360 -0.03 -16.83 3.32
CA ASN A 360 1.01 -17.79 3.70
C ASN A 360 1.89 -18.33 2.54
N THR A 361 2.06 -17.57 1.47
CA THR A 361 2.86 -17.92 0.28
C THR A 361 3.85 -16.81 -0.06
N ASP A 362 5.00 -17.16 -0.65
CA ASP A 362 5.93 -16.21 -1.28
C ASP A 362 6.05 -16.52 -2.79
N PRO A 363 5.74 -15.58 -3.70
CA PRO A 363 5.17 -14.26 -3.45
C PRO A 363 3.77 -14.33 -2.83
N ASP A 364 3.46 -13.34 -1.98
CA ASP A 364 2.16 -13.15 -1.30
C ASP A 364 1.04 -12.68 -2.24
N ARG A 365 1.32 -12.60 -3.54
CA ARG A 365 0.43 -12.05 -4.56
C ARG A 365 0.58 -12.71 -5.92
N ALA A 366 -0.49 -12.72 -6.70
CA ALA A 366 -0.43 -12.91 -8.15
C ALA A 366 -1.05 -11.69 -8.84
N LEU A 367 -0.28 -11.07 -9.73
CA LEU A 367 -0.58 -9.73 -10.25
C LEU A 367 -1.55 -9.79 -11.44
N MET A 368 -2.47 -8.84 -11.50
CA MET A 368 -3.25 -8.53 -12.70
C MET A 368 -2.40 -7.64 -13.64
N PRO A 369 -2.70 -7.58 -14.95
CA PRO A 369 -2.07 -6.62 -15.84
C PRO A 369 -2.32 -5.18 -15.34
N ARG A 370 -1.28 -4.38 -15.17
CA ARG A 370 -1.43 -3.00 -14.67
C ARG A 370 -2.04 -2.08 -15.73
N ILE A 371 -2.79 -1.06 -15.31
CA ILE A 371 -3.19 0.06 -16.17
C ILE A 371 -2.37 1.28 -15.75
N ALA A 372 -1.19 1.41 -16.34
CA ALA A 372 -0.28 2.52 -16.09
C ALA A 372 -0.77 3.81 -16.78
N GLY A 373 -0.59 4.96 -16.13
CA GLY A 373 -1.13 6.23 -16.63
C GLY A 373 -2.66 6.27 -16.60
N THR A 374 -3.28 7.07 -17.47
CA THR A 374 -4.74 7.33 -17.44
C THR A 374 -5.56 6.08 -17.76
N ALA A 375 -6.37 5.63 -16.79
CA ALA A 375 -7.33 4.55 -16.96
C ALA A 375 -8.72 5.10 -17.35
N TYR A 376 -9.15 6.21 -16.75
CA TYR A 376 -10.46 6.84 -17.03
C TYR A 376 -10.46 8.33 -16.67
N VAL A 377 -11.24 9.13 -17.40
CA VAL A 377 -11.51 10.54 -17.07
C VAL A 377 -13.01 10.70 -16.79
N SER A 378 -13.33 11.29 -15.65
CA SER A 378 -14.70 11.44 -15.16
C SER A 378 -15.50 12.46 -15.97
N LYS A 379 -16.82 12.52 -15.77
CA LYS A 379 -17.57 13.74 -16.12
C LYS A 379 -17.28 14.85 -15.10
N SER A 380 -17.57 16.09 -15.49
CA SER A 380 -17.56 17.23 -14.57
C SER A 380 -18.86 17.26 -13.76
N TYR A 381 -18.75 17.05 -12.45
CA TYR A 381 -19.84 17.16 -11.48
C TYR A 381 -19.67 18.43 -10.63
N PRO A 382 -20.76 19.16 -10.28
CA PRO A 382 -20.65 20.25 -9.33
C PRO A 382 -20.54 19.68 -7.91
N LEU A 383 -19.57 20.16 -7.10
CA LEU A 383 -19.24 19.57 -5.78
C LEU A 383 -20.45 19.35 -4.86
N LYS A 384 -21.52 20.14 -5.00
CA LYS A 384 -22.78 20.01 -4.26
C LYS A 384 -23.49 18.65 -4.40
N VAL A 385 -23.18 17.82 -5.40
CA VAL A 385 -23.73 16.46 -5.52
C VAL A 385 -23.08 15.46 -4.56
N PHE A 386 -21.90 15.80 -4.03
CA PHE A 386 -21.15 14.95 -3.12
C PHE A 386 -21.55 15.22 -1.66
N SER A 387 -21.60 14.15 -0.86
CA SER A 387 -22.02 14.20 0.55
C SER A 387 -20.95 14.86 1.41
N GLU A 388 -21.37 15.72 2.34
CA GLU A 388 -20.51 16.29 3.40
C GLU A 388 -20.35 15.35 4.61
N ALA A 389 -21.13 14.27 4.68
CA ALA A 389 -21.20 13.42 5.86
C ALA A 389 -19.90 12.63 6.09
N GLU A 390 -19.38 12.68 7.32
CA GLU A 390 -18.30 11.80 7.74
C GLU A 390 -18.72 10.34 7.61
N TRP A 391 -17.78 9.47 7.23
CA TRP A 391 -18.00 8.03 7.17
C TRP A 391 -18.42 7.48 8.54
N GLN A 392 -19.30 6.46 8.52
CA GLN A 392 -19.82 5.80 9.71
C GLN A 392 -19.66 4.29 9.60
N SER A 393 -19.29 3.68 10.71
CA SER A 393 -19.28 2.23 10.92
C SER A 393 -19.51 1.97 12.41
N GLU A 394 -19.98 0.77 12.77
CA GLU A 394 -20.14 0.36 14.16
C GLU A 394 -18.83 0.54 14.95
N GLU A 395 -17.73 0.11 14.35
CA GLU A 395 -16.38 0.25 14.89
C GLU A 395 -16.02 1.72 15.17
N ARG A 396 -16.26 2.63 14.21
CA ARG A 396 -15.98 4.06 14.37
C ARG A 396 -16.81 4.66 15.51
N SER A 397 -18.11 4.36 15.54
CA SER A 397 -19.01 4.85 16.59
C SER A 397 -18.60 4.33 17.97
N ARG A 398 -18.16 3.08 18.07
CA ARG A 398 -17.64 2.47 19.31
C ARG A 398 -16.39 3.20 19.80
N TYR A 399 -15.37 3.36 18.96
CA TYR A 399 -14.11 4.02 19.38
C TYR A 399 -14.29 5.51 19.70
N LEU A 400 -15.12 6.24 18.94
CA LEU A 400 -15.47 7.63 19.29
C LEU A 400 -16.15 7.74 20.66
N ASN A 401 -17.01 6.77 21.01
CA ASN A 401 -17.65 6.72 22.32
C ASN A 401 -16.65 6.40 23.44
N GLU A 402 -15.77 5.41 23.27
CA GLU A 402 -14.77 5.07 24.29
C GLU A 402 -13.76 6.22 24.52
N PHE A 403 -13.17 6.78 23.46
CA PHE A 403 -12.27 7.94 23.61
C PHE A 403 -12.99 9.18 24.16
N GLY A 404 -14.28 9.35 23.87
CA GLY A 404 -15.13 10.35 24.51
C GLY A 404 -15.24 10.17 26.02
N LYS A 405 -15.44 8.93 26.50
CA LYS A 405 -15.46 8.62 27.95
C LYS A 405 -14.11 8.90 28.62
N ASP A 406 -13.00 8.64 27.93
CA ASP A 406 -11.67 8.89 28.48
C ASP A 406 -11.41 10.40 28.65
N VAL A 407 -11.84 11.22 27.68
CA VAL A 407 -11.83 12.69 27.80
C VAL A 407 -12.68 13.16 28.98
N GLU A 408 -13.91 12.68 29.11
CA GLU A 408 -14.78 13.07 30.23
C GLU A 408 -14.26 12.59 31.59
N ARG A 409 -13.63 11.41 31.66
CA ARG A 409 -12.96 10.91 32.87
C ARG A 409 -11.77 11.80 33.26
N ALA A 410 -10.97 12.23 32.28
CA ALA A 410 -9.83 13.12 32.53
C ALA A 410 -10.28 14.53 32.97
N LYS A 411 -11.33 15.10 32.35
CA LYS A 411 -11.96 16.35 32.82
C LYS A 411 -12.46 16.23 34.25
N ALA A 412 -13.20 15.16 34.57
CA ALA A 412 -13.73 14.92 35.91
C ALA A 412 -12.61 14.79 36.95
N ALA A 413 -11.53 14.08 36.64
CA ALA A 413 -10.36 13.96 37.53
C ALA A 413 -9.67 15.33 37.77
N LEU A 414 -9.53 16.14 36.74
CA LEU A 414 -8.96 17.48 36.84
C LEU A 414 -9.86 18.44 37.66
N VAL A 415 -11.18 18.41 37.47
CA VAL A 415 -12.14 19.21 38.25
C VAL A 415 -12.21 18.73 39.71
N ALA A 416 -12.15 17.43 39.97
CA ALA A 416 -12.12 16.90 41.33
C ALA A 416 -10.87 17.33 42.12
N PHE A 417 -9.73 17.50 41.44
CA PHE A 417 -8.50 18.00 42.05
C PHE A 417 -8.43 19.54 42.10
N ASN A 418 -9.06 20.22 41.14
CA ASN A 418 -9.12 21.67 41.05
C ASN A 418 -10.53 22.17 40.65
N PRO A 419 -11.43 22.42 41.61
CA PRO A 419 -12.80 22.85 41.32
C PRO A 419 -12.92 24.13 40.49
N GLU A 420 -11.95 25.06 40.58
CA GLU A 420 -11.92 26.27 39.74
C GLU A 420 -11.82 25.96 38.24
N GLN A 421 -11.27 24.79 37.87
CA GLN A 421 -11.14 24.40 36.47
C GLN A 421 -12.50 24.25 35.77
N ALA A 422 -13.57 23.94 36.51
CA ALA A 422 -14.91 23.83 35.94
C ALA A 422 -15.45 25.16 35.37
N GLN A 423 -14.86 26.29 35.76
CA GLN A 423 -15.23 27.64 35.28
C GLN A 423 -14.23 28.18 34.23
N ARG A 424 -13.20 27.42 33.87
CA ARG A 424 -12.15 27.82 32.92
C ARG A 424 -12.18 26.92 31.68
N ALA A 425 -11.63 27.40 30.58
CA ALA A 425 -11.37 26.55 29.42
C ALA A 425 -10.46 25.39 29.82
N PHE A 426 -10.84 24.17 29.45
CA PHE A 426 -10.00 23.00 29.62
C PHE A 426 -8.79 23.05 28.68
N PRO A 427 -7.63 22.50 29.07
CA PRO A 427 -6.55 22.18 28.15
C PRO A 427 -7.08 21.41 26.93
N GLN A 428 -6.67 21.83 25.74
CA GLN A 428 -6.97 21.19 24.47
C GLN A 428 -5.66 20.78 23.79
N SER A 429 -5.68 19.64 23.11
CA SER A 429 -4.58 19.22 22.25
C SER A 429 -4.41 20.15 21.05
N GLU A 430 -3.20 20.16 20.48
CA GLU A 430 -2.92 20.88 19.22
C GLU A 430 -3.84 20.43 18.08
N CYS A 431 -4.21 19.15 18.01
CA CYS A 431 -5.19 18.63 17.05
C CYS A 431 -6.54 19.36 17.16
N SER A 432 -7.08 19.50 18.38
CA SER A 432 -8.36 20.18 18.62
C SER A 432 -8.29 21.67 18.32
N LYS A 433 -7.18 22.32 18.67
CA LYS A 433 -6.91 23.74 18.34
C LYS A 433 -6.83 23.95 16.82
N GLU A 434 -6.11 23.11 16.09
CA GLU A 434 -6.00 23.18 14.63
C GLU A 434 -7.35 22.99 13.93
N LEU A 435 -8.15 22.03 14.36
CA LEU A 435 -9.48 21.80 13.77
C LEU A 435 -10.43 22.96 14.05
N ALA A 436 -10.39 23.54 15.25
CA ALA A 436 -11.15 24.74 15.58
C ALA A 436 -10.71 25.95 14.73
N ALA A 437 -9.41 26.16 14.54
CA ALA A 437 -8.88 27.23 13.69
C ALA A 437 -9.26 27.04 12.21
N LYS A 438 -9.20 25.80 11.69
CA LYS A 438 -9.64 25.47 10.32
C LYS A 438 -11.14 25.70 10.14
N ALA A 439 -11.97 25.34 11.11
CA ALA A 439 -13.42 25.56 11.08
C ALA A 439 -13.81 27.05 11.20
N ALA A 440 -12.97 27.89 11.81
CA ALA A 440 -13.19 29.34 11.89
C ALA A 440 -12.73 30.11 10.63
N ALA A 441 -12.01 29.45 9.72
CA ALA A 441 -11.49 30.02 8.48
C ALA A 441 -12.28 29.61 7.23
N GLN A 442 -13.36 28.85 7.40
CA GLN A 442 -14.30 28.37 6.36
C GLN A 442 -15.65 29.09 6.48
#